data_AF-A0A1S1V9J2-F1
#
_entry.id   AF-A0A1S1V9J2-F1
#
_cell.length_a   1.000
_cell.length_b   1.000
_cell.length_c   1.000
_cell.angle_alpha   90.00
_cell.angle_beta   90.00
_cell.angle_gamma   90.00
#
_symmetry.space_group_name_H-M   'P 1'
#
loop_
_entity.id
_entity.type
_entity.pdbx_description
1 polymer ?
#
loop_
_entity_poly.entity_id
_entity_poly.type
_entity_poly.pdbx_seq_one_letter_code
_entity_poly.pdbx_strand_id
1 'polypeptide(L)'
;MQSRVEALKKSGFKSIFMIMVNPGGFLKNHLKQFHWAVGLTISALAFMLFFLQTGLDMNRAGKLSTGGLLIFMALGLLYGTGGIALLSLLANAISKSYGGDKDYAWTVKAFGLGYTPTLVYVILGIAFNLLAGWNTSIAFGVTGVLWALNPMIHSIKELTSGNLTVSLMLTTALGSITLLGWGLLSLFGS
;
A
#
# COMPACT_ATOMS: atom_id res chain seq x y z
N MET A 1 24.85 25.39 -5.05
CA MET A 1 24.24 24.15 -5.58
C MET A 1 24.32 22.99 -4.58
N GLN A 2 25.47 22.76 -3.92
CA GLN A 2 25.61 21.77 -2.84
C GLN A 2 24.66 21.98 -1.64
N SER A 3 24.42 23.22 -1.18
CA SER A 3 23.52 23.49 -0.05
C SER A 3 22.04 23.14 -0.29
N ARG A 4 21.57 23.23 -1.55
CA ARG A 4 20.21 22.81 -1.93
C ARG A 4 20.08 21.29 -1.99
N VAL A 5 21.12 20.58 -2.43
CA VAL A 5 21.13 19.11 -2.48
C VAL A 5 21.12 18.54 -1.07
N GLU A 6 21.89 19.10 -0.14
CA GLU A 6 21.86 18.67 1.27
C GLU A 6 20.51 18.96 1.94
N ALA A 7 19.91 20.13 1.67
CA ALA A 7 18.59 20.46 2.18
C ALA A 7 17.50 19.52 1.64
N LEU A 8 17.56 19.16 0.35
CA LEU A 8 16.66 18.18 -0.26
C LEU A 8 16.86 16.77 0.30
N LYS A 9 18.10 16.35 0.55
CA LYS A 9 18.44 15.04 1.14
C LYS A 9 17.97 14.93 2.60
N LYS A 10 18.14 16.00 3.38
CA LYS A 10 17.67 16.12 4.77
C LYS A 10 16.13 16.13 4.86
N SER A 11 15.48 16.79 3.89
CA SER A 11 14.01 16.78 3.74
C SER A 11 13.49 15.39 3.36
N GLY A 12 14.11 14.73 2.37
CA GLY A 12 13.70 13.40 1.91
C GLY A 12 13.84 12.31 2.97
N PHE A 13 14.96 12.28 3.69
CA PHE A 13 15.17 11.34 4.80
C PHE A 13 14.14 11.53 5.92
N LYS A 14 13.86 12.79 6.28
CA LYS A 14 12.82 13.11 7.26
C LYS A 14 11.44 12.64 6.80
N SER A 15 11.10 12.80 5.52
CA SER A 15 9.83 12.32 4.98
C SER A 15 9.70 10.80 5.01
N ILE A 16 10.75 10.06 4.61
CA ILE A 16 10.75 8.59 4.69
C ILE A 16 10.60 8.13 6.13
N PHE A 17 11.37 8.72 7.05
CA PHE A 17 11.28 8.42 8.48
C PHE A 17 9.88 8.70 9.04
N MET A 18 9.28 9.83 8.68
CA MET A 18 7.92 10.18 9.11
C MET A 18 6.85 9.24 8.53
N ILE A 19 7.03 8.76 7.29
CA ILE A 19 6.16 7.72 6.71
C ILE A 19 6.29 6.40 7.49
N MET A 20 7.49 6.05 7.96
CA MET A 20 7.70 4.83 8.74
C MET A 20 7.12 4.92 10.16
N VAL A 21 7.21 6.09 10.80
CA VAL A 21 6.79 6.30 12.20
C VAL A 21 5.32 6.72 12.33
N ASN A 22 4.85 7.62 11.46
CA ASN A 22 3.48 8.14 11.49
C ASN A 22 2.92 8.37 10.06
N PRO A 23 2.60 7.27 9.35
CA PRO A 23 2.11 7.36 7.98
C PRO A 23 0.76 8.08 7.87
N GLY A 24 -0.14 7.87 8.83
CA GLY A 24 -1.46 8.52 8.86
C GLY A 24 -1.38 10.03 8.98
N GLY A 25 -0.55 10.52 9.92
CA GLY A 25 -0.32 11.97 10.09
C GLY A 25 0.39 12.60 8.91
N PHE A 26 1.36 11.90 8.31
CA PHE A 26 2.05 12.38 7.10
C PHE A 26 1.09 12.54 5.92
N LEU A 27 0.26 11.52 5.67
CA LEU A 27 -0.68 11.51 4.54
C LEU A 27 -1.77 12.57 4.66
N LYS A 28 -2.37 12.74 5.85
CA LYS A 28 -3.41 13.74 6.10
C LYS A 28 -2.94 15.16 5.72
N ASN A 29 -1.69 15.49 6.02
CA ASN A 29 -1.14 16.82 5.78
C ASN A 29 -0.73 17.07 4.31
N HIS A 30 -0.56 16.01 3.51
CA HIS A 30 -0.05 16.10 2.13
C HIS A 30 -1.05 15.62 1.06
N LEU A 31 -2.20 15.07 1.47
CA LEU A 31 -3.19 14.47 0.55
C LEU A 31 -3.69 15.44 -0.53
N LYS A 32 -3.78 16.73 -0.21
CA LYS A 32 -4.23 17.77 -1.15
C LYS A 32 -3.26 18.04 -2.30
N GLN A 33 -1.99 17.69 -2.14
CA GLN A 33 -0.92 18.03 -3.09
C GLN A 33 -0.84 17.05 -4.27
N PHE A 34 -1.41 15.86 -4.13
CA PHE A 34 -1.28 14.80 -5.12
C PHE A 34 -2.54 14.64 -5.99
N HIS A 35 -2.34 14.23 -7.23
CA HIS A 35 -3.40 13.78 -8.15
C HIS A 35 -3.78 12.33 -7.84
N TRP A 36 -5.03 11.93 -8.11
CA TRP A 36 -5.51 10.57 -7.82
C TRP A 36 -4.72 9.47 -8.54
N ALA A 37 -4.28 9.76 -9.77
CA ALA A 37 -3.44 8.84 -10.54
C ALA A 37 -2.12 8.53 -9.83
N VAL A 38 -1.53 9.51 -9.14
CA VAL A 38 -0.30 9.30 -8.35
C VAL A 38 -0.55 8.34 -7.19
N GLY A 39 -1.72 8.45 -6.55
CA GLY A 39 -2.13 7.51 -5.50
C GLY A 39 -2.17 6.08 -6.01
N LEU A 40 -2.81 5.84 -7.16
CA LEU A 40 -2.86 4.51 -7.76
C LEU A 40 -1.48 4.02 -8.23
N THR A 41 -0.63 4.89 -8.76
CA THR A 41 0.74 4.50 -9.11
C THR A 41 1.51 4.04 -7.87
N ILE A 42 1.35 4.72 -6.74
CA ILE A 42 2.00 4.32 -5.48
C ILE A 42 1.52 2.94 -5.02
N SER A 43 0.21 2.69 -5.01
CA SER A 43 -0.29 1.36 -4.65
C SER A 43 0.10 0.29 -5.68
N ALA A 44 0.08 0.60 -6.97
CA ALA A 44 0.53 -0.28 -8.04
C ALA A 44 1.97 -0.75 -7.82
N LEU A 45 2.88 0.20 -7.57
CA LEU A 45 4.28 -0.10 -7.31
C LEU A 45 4.46 -0.85 -5.98
N ALA A 46 3.73 -0.47 -4.93
CA ALA A 46 3.80 -1.14 -3.64
C ALA A 46 3.45 -2.63 -3.76
N PHE A 47 2.33 -2.97 -4.40
CA PHE A 47 1.89 -4.35 -4.56
C PHE A 47 2.69 -5.13 -5.61
N MET A 48 3.10 -4.50 -6.71
CA MET A 48 4.00 -5.13 -7.69
C MET A 48 5.31 -5.57 -7.02
N LEU A 49 5.93 -4.68 -6.23
CA LEU A 49 7.18 -4.99 -5.53
C LEU A 49 6.97 -5.97 -4.37
N PHE A 50 5.86 -5.87 -3.65
CA PHE A 50 5.50 -6.85 -2.61
C PHE A 50 5.37 -8.28 -3.19
N PHE A 51 4.70 -8.40 -4.34
CA PHE A 51 4.52 -9.69 -5.01
C PHE A 51 5.82 -10.18 -5.64
N LEU A 52 6.64 -9.28 -6.19
CA LEU A 52 7.99 -9.64 -6.63
C LEU A 52 8.81 -10.21 -5.46
N GLN A 53 8.81 -9.53 -4.32
CA GLN A 53 9.52 -9.97 -3.13
C GLN A 53 9.01 -11.34 -2.63
N THR A 54 7.70 -11.55 -2.64
CA THR A 54 7.07 -12.85 -2.32
C THR A 54 7.49 -13.93 -3.32
N GLY A 55 7.47 -13.61 -4.61
CA GLY A 55 7.89 -14.52 -5.67
C GLY A 55 9.37 -14.89 -5.57
N LEU A 56 10.26 -13.92 -5.26
CA LEU A 56 11.69 -14.17 -5.07
C LEU A 56 11.93 -15.14 -3.92
N ASP A 57 11.22 -14.97 -2.80
CA ASP A 57 11.30 -15.88 -1.67
C ASP A 57 10.80 -17.29 -2.04
N MET A 58 9.70 -17.40 -2.80
CA MET A 58 9.19 -18.69 -3.30
C MET A 58 10.13 -19.36 -4.31
N ASN A 59 10.74 -18.58 -5.20
CA ASN A 59 11.71 -19.07 -6.18
C ASN A 59 12.96 -19.64 -5.49
N ARG A 60 13.47 -18.94 -4.46
CA ARG A 60 14.58 -19.44 -3.63
C ARG A 60 14.23 -20.71 -2.86
N ALA A 61 12.98 -20.84 -2.42
CA ALA A 61 12.47 -22.06 -1.80
C ALA A 61 12.20 -23.20 -2.80
N GLY A 62 12.49 -23.00 -4.09
CA GLY A 62 12.24 -23.99 -5.15
C GLY A 62 10.77 -24.20 -5.50
N LYS A 63 9.86 -23.32 -5.01
CA LYS A 63 8.41 -23.44 -5.20
C LYS A 63 7.88 -22.71 -6.43
N LEU A 64 8.64 -21.78 -6.98
CA LEU A 64 8.21 -20.94 -8.10
C LEU A 64 9.28 -20.87 -9.18
N SER A 65 8.90 -21.00 -10.45
CA SER A 65 9.81 -20.83 -11.58
C SER A 65 10.15 -19.35 -11.82
N THR A 66 11.22 -19.08 -12.55
CA THR A 66 11.59 -17.70 -12.95
C THR A 66 10.48 -17.04 -13.77
N GLY A 67 9.76 -17.79 -14.61
CA GLY A 67 8.58 -17.29 -15.32
C GLY A 67 7.41 -16.95 -14.40
N GLY A 68 7.25 -17.71 -13.30
CA GLY A 68 6.27 -17.42 -12.25
C GLY A 68 6.50 -16.08 -11.55
N LEU A 69 7.74 -15.60 -11.47
CA LEU A 69 8.05 -14.26 -10.92
C LEU A 69 7.36 -13.14 -11.71
N LEU A 70 7.37 -13.23 -13.04
CA LEU A 70 6.73 -12.23 -13.91
C LEU A 70 5.21 -12.23 -13.74
N ILE A 71 4.62 -13.41 -13.56
CA ILE A 71 3.18 -13.54 -13.28
C ILE A 71 2.86 -12.90 -11.93
N PHE A 72 3.65 -13.16 -10.89
CA PHE A 72 3.47 -12.53 -9.58
C PHE A 72 3.58 -11.00 -9.66
N MET A 73 4.57 -10.46 -10.38
CA MET A 73 4.68 -9.02 -10.62
C MET A 73 3.43 -8.45 -11.29
N ALA A 74 2.94 -9.11 -12.35
CA ALA A 74 1.73 -8.68 -13.07
C ALA A 74 0.49 -8.73 -12.18
N LEU A 75 0.32 -9.79 -11.38
CA LEU A 75 -0.77 -9.91 -10.40
C LEU A 75 -0.68 -8.82 -9.34
N GLY A 76 0.50 -8.54 -8.80
CA GLY A 76 0.72 -7.45 -7.85
C GLY A 76 0.36 -6.09 -8.45
N LEU A 77 0.72 -5.85 -9.71
CA LEU A 77 0.37 -4.61 -10.42
C LEU A 77 -1.15 -4.47 -10.62
N LEU A 78 -1.82 -5.54 -11.08
CA LEU A 78 -3.28 -5.58 -11.25
C LEU A 78 -4.00 -5.37 -9.91
N TYR A 79 -3.49 -5.99 -8.86
CA TYR A 79 -4.02 -5.86 -7.51
C TYR A 79 -3.86 -4.44 -6.97
N GLY A 80 -2.66 -3.87 -7.09
CA GLY A 80 -2.35 -2.51 -6.64
C GLY A 80 -3.02 -1.40 -7.43
N THR A 81 -3.48 -1.69 -8.65
CA THR A 81 -4.24 -0.76 -9.49
C THR A 81 -5.74 -1.03 -9.39
N GLY A 82 -6.23 -2.05 -10.10
CA GLY A 82 -7.63 -2.40 -10.20
C GLY A 82 -8.23 -2.82 -8.86
N GLY A 83 -7.52 -3.66 -8.10
CA GLY A 83 -7.98 -4.08 -6.78
C GLY A 83 -8.18 -2.90 -5.83
N ILE A 84 -7.16 -2.04 -5.69
CA ILE A 84 -7.26 -0.84 -4.84
C ILE A 84 -8.29 0.15 -5.37
N ALA A 85 -8.38 0.38 -6.68
CA ALA A 85 -9.41 1.24 -7.26
C ALA A 85 -10.83 0.73 -6.93
N LEU A 86 -11.09 -0.57 -7.09
CA LEU A 86 -12.37 -1.19 -6.76
C LEU A 86 -12.70 -1.07 -5.28
N LEU A 87 -11.73 -1.33 -4.39
CA LEU A 87 -11.91 -1.17 -2.94
C LEU A 87 -12.21 0.29 -2.57
N SER A 88 -11.54 1.24 -3.23
CA SER A 88 -11.76 2.67 -3.03
C SER A 88 -13.18 3.08 -3.43
N LEU A 89 -13.64 2.59 -4.58
CA LEU A 89 -14.99 2.86 -5.09
C LEU A 89 -16.06 2.22 -4.20
N LEU A 90 -15.85 1.00 -3.74
CA LEU A 90 -16.74 0.32 -2.79
C LEU A 90 -16.83 1.11 -1.48
N ALA A 91 -15.69 1.53 -0.93
CA ALA A 91 -15.65 2.34 0.28
C ALA A 91 -16.39 3.68 0.09
N ASN A 92 -16.20 4.34 -1.05
CA ASN A 92 -16.89 5.59 -1.37
C ASN A 92 -18.40 5.38 -1.48
N ALA A 93 -18.84 4.36 -2.21
CA ALA A 93 -20.25 4.02 -2.42
C ALA A 93 -20.96 3.75 -1.09
N ILE A 94 -20.35 2.91 -0.23
CA ILE A 94 -20.90 2.63 1.10
C ILE A 94 -20.94 3.91 1.92
N SER A 95 -19.87 4.71 1.93
CA SER A 95 -19.83 5.93 2.72
C SER A 95 -20.87 6.97 2.29
N LYS A 96 -21.18 7.08 1.00
CA LYS A 96 -22.23 7.97 0.50
C LYS A 96 -23.59 7.66 1.12
N SER A 97 -23.90 6.38 1.38
CA SER A 97 -25.13 5.97 2.07
C SER A 97 -25.20 6.41 3.54
N TYR A 98 -24.07 6.80 4.14
CA TYR A 98 -23.97 7.24 5.54
C TYR A 98 -23.58 8.72 5.69
N GLY A 99 -23.75 9.53 4.65
CA GLY A 99 -23.50 10.98 4.70
C GLY A 99 -22.04 11.39 4.46
N GLY A 100 -21.24 10.55 3.80
CA GLY A 100 -19.89 10.90 3.37
C GLY A 100 -19.86 11.99 2.29
N ASP A 101 -19.08 13.05 2.51
CA ASP A 101 -18.99 14.20 1.61
C ASP A 101 -17.94 14.03 0.50
N LYS A 102 -16.92 13.19 0.72
CA LYS A 102 -15.78 13.02 -0.20
C LYS A 102 -16.19 12.42 -1.56
N ASP A 103 -15.50 12.86 -2.60
CA ASP A 103 -15.66 12.36 -3.96
C ASP A 103 -14.81 11.10 -4.21
N TYR A 104 -15.03 10.48 -5.38
CA TYR A 104 -14.29 9.28 -5.77
C TYR A 104 -12.79 9.56 -5.93
N ALA A 105 -12.42 10.73 -6.49
CA ALA A 105 -11.03 11.09 -6.76
C ALA A 105 -10.23 11.25 -5.46
N TRP A 106 -10.83 11.86 -4.44
CA TRP A 106 -10.26 11.92 -3.10
C TRP A 106 -10.10 10.53 -2.50
N THR A 107 -11.11 9.66 -2.65
CA THR A 107 -11.10 8.32 -2.04
C THR A 107 -10.03 7.42 -2.66
N VAL A 108 -9.97 7.36 -3.99
CA VAL A 108 -8.94 6.60 -4.74
C VAL A 108 -7.55 7.10 -4.38
N LYS A 109 -7.37 8.42 -4.29
CA LYS A 109 -6.10 9.02 -3.88
C LYS A 109 -5.73 8.62 -2.46
N ALA A 110 -6.66 8.73 -1.51
CA ALA A 110 -6.40 8.45 -0.10
C ALA A 110 -6.03 6.98 0.12
N PHE A 111 -6.74 6.07 -0.54
CA PHE A 111 -6.48 4.63 -0.49
C PHE A 111 -5.15 4.28 -1.15
N GLY A 112 -4.90 4.75 -2.36
CA GLY A 112 -3.66 4.46 -3.09
C GLY A 112 -2.42 4.98 -2.36
N LEU A 113 -2.47 6.21 -1.87
CA LEU A 113 -1.40 6.79 -1.06
C LEU A 113 -1.27 6.12 0.32
N GLY A 114 -2.33 5.49 0.84
CA GLY A 114 -2.30 4.69 2.07
C GLY A 114 -1.23 3.59 2.06
N TYR A 115 -0.86 3.09 0.88
CA TYR A 115 0.18 2.07 0.69
C TYR A 115 1.60 2.64 0.54
N THR A 116 1.81 3.94 0.76
CA THR A 116 3.16 4.53 0.81
C THR A 116 4.08 3.82 1.83
N PRO A 117 3.62 3.45 3.04
CA PRO A 117 4.44 2.67 3.98
C PRO A 117 4.82 1.34 3.38
N THR A 118 3.85 0.62 2.80
CA THR A 118 4.11 -0.65 2.11
C THR A 118 5.21 -0.50 1.07
N LEU A 119 5.15 0.53 0.23
CA LEU A 119 6.20 0.82 -0.77
C LEU A 119 7.59 1.02 -0.14
N VAL A 120 7.68 1.80 0.95
CA VAL A 120 8.95 2.01 1.65
C VAL A 120 9.50 0.69 2.21
N TYR A 121 8.65 -0.09 2.88
CA TYR A 121 9.09 -1.36 3.48
C TYR A 121 9.49 -2.40 2.43
N VAL A 122 8.77 -2.54 1.31
CA VAL A 122 9.13 -3.53 0.27
C VAL A 122 10.40 -3.14 -0.48
N ILE A 123 10.68 -1.85 -0.69
CA ILE A 123 11.96 -1.41 -1.27
C ILE A 123 13.12 -1.80 -0.35
N LEU A 124 12.99 -1.54 0.96
CA LEU A 124 13.98 -1.96 1.94
C LEU A 124 14.10 -3.49 1.98
N GLY A 125 12.97 -4.20 1.95
CA GLY A 125 12.91 -5.64 1.94
C GLY A 125 13.62 -6.26 0.74
N ILE A 126 13.39 -5.76 -0.47
CA ILE A 126 14.10 -6.20 -1.68
C ILE A 126 15.60 -5.92 -1.57
N ALA A 127 16.01 -4.76 -1.04
CA ALA A 127 17.43 -4.47 -0.83
C ALA A 127 18.07 -5.51 0.11
N PHE A 128 17.44 -5.83 1.24
CA PHE A 128 17.92 -6.87 2.15
C PHE A 128 17.85 -8.28 1.54
N ASN A 129 16.83 -8.58 0.74
CA ASN A 129 16.69 -9.84 0.04
C ASN A 129 17.86 -10.08 -0.91
N LEU A 130 18.26 -9.05 -1.66
CA LEU A 130 19.34 -9.12 -2.63
C LEU A 130 20.73 -9.10 -1.97
N LEU A 131 20.91 -8.32 -0.90
CA LEU A 131 22.21 -8.18 -0.23
C LEU A 131 22.52 -9.31 0.77
N ALA A 132 21.52 -9.78 1.51
CA ALA A 132 21.70 -10.75 2.60
C ALA A 132 21.14 -12.14 2.28
N GLY A 133 20.49 -12.33 1.12
CA GLY A 133 19.88 -13.61 0.74
C GLY A 133 18.69 -14.03 1.60
N TRP A 134 18.18 -13.16 2.48
CA TRP A 134 17.12 -13.48 3.42
C TRP A 134 15.73 -13.44 2.77
N ASN A 135 14.84 -14.34 3.23
CA ASN A 135 13.42 -14.29 2.91
C ASN A 135 12.78 -13.12 3.66
N THR A 136 12.38 -12.09 2.93
CA THR A 136 12.02 -10.78 3.51
C THR A 136 10.56 -10.39 3.27
N SER A 137 9.83 -11.14 2.44
CA SER A 137 8.41 -10.88 2.13
C SER A 137 7.54 -10.83 3.38
N ILE A 138 7.77 -11.74 4.33
CA ILE A 138 7.04 -11.76 5.61
C ILE A 138 7.48 -10.59 6.50
N ALA A 139 8.78 -10.38 6.67
CA ALA A 139 9.29 -9.40 7.62
C ALA A 139 9.05 -7.94 7.19
N PHE A 140 9.17 -7.65 5.89
CA PHE A 140 9.06 -6.30 5.34
C PHE A 140 7.76 -6.10 4.58
N GLY A 141 7.37 -7.06 3.75
CA GLY A 141 6.16 -6.95 2.93
C GLY A 141 4.88 -6.93 3.77
N VAL A 142 4.65 -7.96 4.58
CA VAL A 142 3.47 -8.02 5.46
C VAL A 142 3.47 -6.89 6.48
N THR A 143 4.62 -6.59 7.11
CA THR A 143 4.75 -5.42 8.00
C THR A 143 4.38 -4.12 7.29
N GLY A 144 4.81 -3.94 6.04
CA GLY A 144 4.47 -2.78 5.23
C GLY A 144 2.97 -2.66 4.94
N VAL A 145 2.30 -3.78 4.65
CA VAL A 145 0.83 -3.83 4.43
C VAL A 145 0.08 -3.55 5.74
N LEU A 146 0.52 -4.14 6.86
CA LEU A 146 -0.04 -3.84 8.18
C LEU A 146 0.16 -2.36 8.53
N TRP A 147 1.28 -1.76 8.15
CA TRP A 147 1.50 -0.34 8.40
C TRP A 147 0.62 0.59 7.57
N ALA A 148 0.15 0.14 6.42
CA ALA A 148 -0.85 0.86 5.62
C ALA A 148 -2.22 0.92 6.32
N LEU A 149 -2.50 0.08 7.32
CA LEU A 149 -3.76 0.13 8.06
C LEU A 149 -3.97 1.48 8.77
N ASN A 150 -2.91 2.09 9.31
CA ASN A 150 -3.00 3.36 10.01
C ASN A 150 -3.52 4.51 9.11
N PRO A 151 -2.90 4.82 7.96
CA PRO A 151 -3.44 5.84 7.05
C PRO A 151 -4.80 5.45 6.46
N MET A 152 -5.07 4.16 6.27
CA MET A 152 -6.37 3.69 5.78
C MET A 152 -7.49 3.93 6.79
N ILE A 153 -7.27 3.64 8.08
CA ILE A 153 -8.22 3.94 9.17
C ILE A 153 -8.52 5.44 9.21
N HIS A 154 -7.49 6.28 9.10
CA HIS A 154 -7.68 7.73 9.08
C HIS A 154 -8.50 8.19 7.86
N SER A 155 -8.20 7.65 6.68
CA SER A 155 -8.91 7.96 5.44
C SER A 155 -10.38 7.52 5.51
N ILE A 156 -10.66 6.33 6.05
CA ILE A 156 -12.03 5.80 6.20
C ILE A 156 -12.81 6.61 7.26
N LYS A 157 -12.18 7.01 8.36
CA LYS A 157 -12.80 7.92 9.35
C LYS A 157 -13.20 9.25 8.72
N GLU A 158 -12.33 9.83 7.89
CA GLU A 158 -12.66 11.07 7.19
C GLU A 158 -13.71 10.86 6.09
N LEU A 159 -13.66 9.72 5.40
CA LEU A 159 -14.62 9.35 4.36
C LEU A 159 -16.04 9.21 4.91
N THR A 160 -16.18 8.68 6.13
CA THR A 160 -17.47 8.40 6.82
C THR A 160 -17.93 9.52 7.74
N SER A 161 -17.38 10.73 7.58
CA SER A 161 -17.72 11.91 8.39
C SER A 161 -17.55 11.68 9.90
N GLY A 162 -16.64 10.80 10.30
CA GLY A 162 -16.34 10.45 11.70
C GLY A 162 -17.26 9.40 12.33
N ASN A 163 -18.16 8.77 11.58
CA ASN A 163 -19.01 7.70 12.12
C ASN A 163 -18.15 6.46 12.47
N LEU A 164 -17.96 6.24 13.78
CA LEU A 164 -17.08 5.20 14.31
C LEU A 164 -17.52 3.80 13.89
N THR A 165 -18.81 3.50 13.95
CA THR A 165 -19.35 2.16 13.64
C THR A 165 -19.10 1.82 12.18
N VAL A 166 -19.45 2.73 11.26
CA VAL A 166 -19.25 2.52 9.82
C VAL A 166 -17.76 2.47 9.48
N SER A 167 -16.94 3.32 10.12
CA SER A 167 -15.48 3.30 9.96
C SER A 167 -14.87 1.95 10.33
N LEU A 168 -15.28 1.38 11.47
CA LEU A 168 -14.77 0.10 11.95
C LEU A 168 -15.19 -1.05 11.02
N MET A 169 -16.46 -1.07 10.61
CA MET A 169 -16.98 -2.08 9.68
C MET A 169 -16.24 -2.02 8.34
N LEU A 170 -16.12 -0.83 7.75
CA LEU A 170 -15.42 -0.64 6.48
C LEU A 170 -13.94 -1.01 6.57
N THR A 171 -13.24 -0.54 7.62
CA THR A 171 -11.82 -0.87 7.79
C THR A 171 -11.63 -2.38 7.91
N THR A 172 -12.47 -3.05 8.70
CA THR A 172 -12.38 -4.50 8.90
C THR A 172 -12.67 -5.26 7.61
N ALA A 173 -13.74 -4.91 6.91
CA ALA A 173 -14.11 -5.55 5.64
C ALA A 173 -13.03 -5.35 4.57
N LEU A 174 -12.59 -4.12 4.34
CA LEU A 174 -11.60 -3.78 3.31
C LEU A 174 -10.22 -4.35 3.64
N GLY A 175 -9.82 -4.33 4.92
CA GLY A 175 -8.60 -4.97 5.39
C GLY A 175 -8.64 -6.49 5.19
N SER A 176 -9.77 -7.12 5.51
CA SER A 176 -9.97 -8.56 5.32
C SER A 176 -9.93 -8.95 3.85
N ILE A 177 -10.63 -8.21 2.98
CA ILE A 177 -10.57 -8.41 1.52
C ILE A 177 -9.15 -8.23 1.01
N THR A 178 -8.40 -7.27 1.57
CA THR A 178 -7.02 -7.03 1.16
C THR A 178 -6.14 -8.24 1.47
N LEU A 179 -6.22 -8.75 2.70
CA LEU A 179 -5.44 -9.89 3.16
C LEU A 179 -5.86 -11.20 2.48
N LEU A 180 -7.16 -11.42 2.30
CA LEU A 180 -7.69 -12.59 1.59
C LEU A 180 -7.29 -12.57 0.12
N GLY A 181 -7.34 -11.41 -0.53
CA GLY A 181 -6.89 -11.26 -1.92
C GLY A 181 -5.43 -11.63 -2.09
N TRP A 182 -4.55 -11.18 -1.19
CA TRP A 182 -3.15 -11.61 -1.19
C TRP A 182 -3.00 -13.11 -0.92
N GLY A 183 -3.66 -13.64 0.11
CA GLY A 183 -3.58 -15.06 0.46
C GLY A 183 -4.01 -15.97 -0.69
N LEU A 184 -5.13 -15.67 -1.34
CA LEU A 184 -5.62 -16.38 -2.52
C LEU A 184 -4.63 -16.30 -3.69
N LEU A 185 -4.10 -15.11 -3.99
CA LEU A 185 -3.13 -14.94 -5.07
C LEU A 185 -1.81 -15.68 -4.80
N SER A 186 -1.40 -15.80 -3.54
CA SER A 186 -0.21 -16.58 -3.16
C SER A 186 -0.37 -18.08 -3.35
N LEU A 187 -1.61 -18.60 -3.31
CA LEU A 187 -1.91 -20.02 -3.57
C LEU A 187 -1.80 -20.39 -5.05
N PHE A 188 -2.06 -19.46 -5.98
CA PHE A 188 -1.91 -19.73 -7.42
C PHE A 188 -0.44 -19.90 -7.86
N GLY A 189 0.52 -19.60 -6.98
CA GLY A 189 1.95 -19.80 -7.25
C GLY A 189 2.59 -21.02 -6.63
N SER A 190 1.83 -21.85 -5.90
CA SER A 190 2.33 -23.08 -5.25
C SER A 190 2.05 -24.33 -6.06
#